data_AF-A0A141FD94-F1
#
_entry.id   AF-A0A141FD94-F1
#
_cell.length_a   1.000
_cell.length_b   1.000
_cell.length_c   1.000
_cell.angle_alpha   90.00
_cell.angle_beta   90.00
_cell.angle_gamma   90.00
#
_symmetry.space_group_name_H-M   'P 1'
#
loop_
_entity.id
_entity.type
_entity.pdbx_description
1 polymer ?
#
loop_
_entity_poly.entity_id
_entity_poly.type
_entity_poly.pdbx_seq_one_letter_code
_entity_poly.pdbx_strand_id
1 'polypeptide(L)' 'FINKYFDLSYNLYCTQIQDHDYICELSDVLARLNSTLIDLSVDMWLYISDNVLKLKVVETEIGSSTMP' A
#
# COMPACT_ATOMS: atom_id res chain seq x y z
N PHE A 1 -23.06 -17.95 16.72
CA PHE A 1 -21.73 -18.59 16.78
C PHE A 1 -20.68 -17.66 16.19
N ILE A 2 -20.77 -17.35 14.89
CA ILE A 2 -19.79 -16.51 14.16
C ILE A 2 -19.54 -15.14 14.84
N ASN A 3 -20.55 -14.27 14.94
CA ASN A 3 -20.36 -12.95 15.55
C ASN A 3 -19.93 -13.00 17.03
N LYS A 4 -20.37 -14.04 17.77
CA LYS A 4 -20.10 -14.16 19.21
C LYS A 4 -18.66 -14.58 19.53
N TYR A 5 -18.03 -15.38 18.66
CA TYR A 5 -16.71 -15.95 18.91
C TYR A 5 -15.61 -15.41 17.99
N PHE A 6 -15.96 -14.90 16.81
CA PHE A 6 -15.00 -14.50 15.77
C PHE A 6 -15.12 -13.03 15.34
N ASP A 7 -16.12 -12.30 15.85
CA ASP A 7 -16.35 -10.89 15.51
C ASP A 7 -16.47 -10.61 13.99
N LEU A 8 -17.00 -11.60 13.26
CA LEU A 8 -17.29 -11.49 11.83
C LEU A 8 -18.79 -11.30 11.62
N SER A 9 -19.16 -10.59 10.55
CA SER A 9 -20.54 -10.53 10.07
C SER A 9 -20.86 -11.78 9.26
N TYR A 10 -22.01 -12.39 9.53
CA TYR A 10 -22.48 -13.55 8.78
C TYR A 10 -23.16 -13.12 7.47
N ASN A 11 -22.73 -13.69 6.35
CA ASN A 11 -23.42 -13.56 5.07
C ASN A 11 -24.51 -14.64 4.95
N LEU A 12 -25.78 -14.20 4.87
CA LEU A 12 -26.94 -15.10 4.81
C LEU A 12 -27.10 -15.77 3.44
N TYR A 13 -26.60 -15.15 2.38
CA TYR A 13 -26.82 -15.59 1.00
C TYR A 13 -25.49 -15.92 0.34
N CYS A 14 -25.10 -17.19 0.45
CA CYS A 14 -23.94 -17.72 -0.23
C CYS A 14 -24.24 -19.11 -0.80
N THR A 15 -23.37 -19.58 -1.70
CA THR A 15 -23.42 -20.98 -2.15
C THR A 15 -22.61 -21.84 -1.17
N GLN A 16 -21.98 -22.91 -1.63
CA GLN A 16 -21.01 -23.66 -0.82
C GLN A 16 -19.83 -22.78 -0.35
N ILE A 17 -19.48 -21.77 -1.15
CA ILE A 17 -18.44 -20.78 -0.84
C ILE A 17 -19.06 -19.41 -0.61
N GLN A 18 -18.31 -18.55 0.09
CA GLN A 18 -18.65 -17.13 0.23
C GLN A 18 -18.49 -16.41 -1.12
N ASP A 19 -19.22 -15.31 -1.32
CA ASP A 19 -19.26 -14.51 -2.56
C ASP A 19 -17.96 -13.72 -2.84
N HIS A 20 -17.11 -13.56 -1.83
CA HIS A 20 -15.83 -12.86 -1.86
C HIS A 20 -15.88 -11.38 -2.23
N ASP A 21 -17.08 -10.78 -2.33
CA ASP A 21 -17.28 -9.38 -2.70
C ASP A 21 -16.54 -8.42 -1.76
N TYR A 22 -16.57 -8.65 -0.44
CA TYR A 22 -15.83 -7.80 0.51
C TYR A 22 -14.30 -7.84 0.29
N ILE A 23 -13.76 -8.96 -0.20
CA ILE A 23 -12.34 -9.09 -0.49
C ILE A 23 -12.01 -8.30 -1.76
N CYS A 24 -12.87 -8.38 -2.78
CA CYS A 24 -12.75 -7.58 -4.00
C CYS A 24 -12.79 -6.09 -3.66
N GLU A 25 -13.79 -5.64 -2.89
CA GLU A 25 -13.93 -4.24 -2.47
C GLU A 25 -12.70 -3.74 -1.70
N LEU A 26 -12.23 -4.54 -0.73
CA LEU A 26 -11.03 -4.22 0.04
C LEU A 26 -9.79 -4.12 -0.86
N SER A 27 -9.62 -5.08 -1.76
CA SER A 27 -8.47 -5.14 -2.68
C SER A 27 -8.49 -3.95 -3.64
N ASP A 28 -9.66 -3.56 -4.14
CA ASP A 28 -9.83 -2.41 -5.01
C ASP A 28 -9.51 -1.08 -4.30
N VAL A 29 -9.91 -0.95 -3.03
CA VAL A 29 -9.52 0.21 -2.20
C VAL A 29 -8.01 0.27 -2.04
N LEU A 30 -7.38 -0.86 -1.69
CA LEU A 30 -5.93 -0.95 -1.54
C LEU A 30 -5.20 -0.65 -2.85
N ALA A 31 -5.69 -1.15 -3.99
CA ALA A 31 -5.13 -0.88 -5.30
C ALA A 31 -5.14 0.62 -5.62
N ARG A 32 -6.27 1.31 -5.38
CA ARG A 32 -6.37 2.77 -5.59
C ARG A 32 -5.43 3.55 -4.68
N LEU A 33 -5.35 3.18 -3.40
CA LEU A 33 -4.40 3.80 -2.46
C LEU A 33 -2.95 3.62 -2.95
N ASN A 34 -2.60 2.41 -3.39
CA ASN A 34 -1.28 2.12 -3.92
C ASN A 34 -0.98 2.92 -5.18
N SER A 35 -1.95 3.09 -6.09
CA SER A 35 -1.76 3.94 -7.27
C SER A 35 -1.44 5.39 -6.90
N THR A 36 -2.15 5.98 -5.92
CA THR A 36 -1.85 7.32 -5.43
C THR A 36 -0.48 7.41 -4.77
N LEU A 37 -0.08 6.39 -4.00
CA LEU A 37 1.24 6.36 -3.36
C LEU A 37 2.37 6.17 -4.37
N ILE A 38 2.14 5.39 -5.43
CA ILE A 38 3.10 5.24 -6.53
C ILE A 38 3.29 6.58 -7.23
N ASP A 39 2.20 7.29 -7.54
CA ASP A 39 2.26 8.61 -8.16
C ASP A 39 3.08 9.59 -7.31
N LEU A 40 2.79 9.66 -6.01
CA LEU A 40 3.57 10.45 -5.05
C LEU A 40 5.05 10.04 -5.02
N SER A 41 5.35 8.74 -5.06
CA SER A 41 6.72 8.24 -5.03
C SER A 41 7.50 8.61 -6.29
N VAL A 42 6.83 8.57 -7.44
CA VAL A 42 7.40 8.99 -8.74
C VAL A 42 7.66 10.50 -8.72
N ASP A 43 6.71 11.30 -8.24
CA ASP A 43 6.89 12.75 -8.13
C ASP A 43 8.05 13.11 -7.20
N MET A 44 8.15 12.49 -6.03
CA MET A 44 9.27 12.72 -5.11
C MET A 44 10.61 12.34 -5.76
N TRP A 45 10.66 11.23 -6.49
CA TRP A 45 11.86 10.83 -7.22
C TRP A 45 12.24 11.86 -8.31
N LEU A 46 11.25 12.38 -9.05
CA LEU A 46 11.47 13.41 -10.06
C LEU A 46 11.97 14.71 -9.43
N TYR A 47 11.38 15.16 -8.31
CA TYR A 47 11.81 16.36 -7.61
C TYR A 47 13.21 16.25 -7.01
N ILE A 48 13.62 15.07 -6.53
CA ILE A 48 15.01 14.82 -6.10
C ILE A 48 15.95 14.88 -7.31
N SER A 49 15.56 14.26 -8.42
CA SER A 49 16.36 14.20 -9.65
C SER A 49 16.56 15.58 -10.28
N ASP A 50 15.55 16.45 -10.20
CA ASP A 50 15.61 17.84 -10.68
C ASP A 50 16.22 18.81 -9.64
N ASN A 51 16.77 18.30 -8.54
CA ASN A 51 17.35 19.09 -7.43
C ASN A 51 16.40 20.10 -6.77
N VAL A 52 15.09 19.96 -6.96
CA VAL A 52 14.05 20.74 -6.25
C VAL A 52 14.05 20.36 -4.77
N LEU A 53 14.20 19.06 -4.48
CA LEU A 53 14.34 18.51 -3.13
C LEU A 53 15.71 17.86 -2.95
N LYS A 54 16.26 17.91 -1.73
CA LYS A 54 17.51 17.20 -1.36
C LYS A 54 17.27 16.29 -0.16
N LEU A 55 17.88 15.12 -0.20
CA LEU A 55 17.85 14.16 0.90
C LEU A 55 18.77 14.62 2.04
N LYS A 56 18.32 14.46 3.28
CA LYS A 56 19.15 14.69 4.46
C LYS A 56 20.16 13.55 4.58
N VAL A 57 21.44 13.88 4.61
CA VAL A 57 22.52 12.89 4.79
C VAL A 57 22.63 12.48 6.24
N VAL A 58 22.72 11.17 6.48
CA VAL A 58 23.07 10.56 7.78
C VAL A 58 24.45 9.94 7.62
N GLU A 59 25.41 10.33 8.47
CA GLU A 59 26.84 9.97 8.32
C GLU A 59 27.11 8.47 8.24
N THR A 60 26.24 7.65 8.82
CA THR A 60 26.37 6.18 8.84
C THR A 60 25.80 5.49 7.60
N GLU A 61 25.11 6.21 6.71
CA GLU A 61 24.46 5.64 5.53
C GLU A 61 25.33 5.78 4.28
N ILE A 62 25.39 4.71 3.49
CA ILE A 62 26.16 4.66 2.24
C ILE A 62 25.17 4.64 1.07
N GLY A 63 25.25 5.64 0.19
CA GLY A 63 24.35 5.74 -0.97
C GLY A 63 24.72 4.79 -2.11
N SER A 64 26.02 4.63 -2.40
CA SER A 64 26.54 3.75 -3.45
C SER A 64 27.79 3.03 -2.97
N SER A 65 27.95 1.77 -3.36
CA SER A 65 29.14 0.97 -3.00
C SER A 65 30.40 1.38 -3.75
N THR A 66 30.26 2.12 -4.86
CA THR A 66 31.39 2.49 -5.74
C THR A 66 31.50 3.98 -6.01
N MET A 67 30.43 4.75 -5.79
CA MET A 67 30.44 6.20 -5.93
C MET A 67 30.49 6.82 -4.52
N PRO A 68 31.55 7.57 -4.20
CA PRO A 68 31.67 8.26 -2.91
C PRO A 68 30.64 9.38 -2.77
#